data_AF-A0A2G2A340-F1
#
_entry.id   AF-A0A2G2A340-F1
#
_cell.length_a   1.000
_cell.length_b   1.000
_cell.length_c   1.000
_cell.angle_alpha   90.00
_cell.angle_beta   90.00
_cell.angle_gamma   90.00
#
_symmetry.space_group_name_H-M   'P 1'
#
loop_
_entity.id
_entity.type
_entity.pdbx_description
1 polymer ?
#
loop_
_entity_poly.entity_id
_entity_poly.type
_entity_poly.pdbx_seq_one_letter_code
_entity_poly.pdbx_strand_id
1 'polypeptide(L)'
;MFSLQVADDDAHSAGDLIIDSVEAGIDNVILFYTDDTHFVVSGSMPRYDTGFDTLKELGITTIISTDAAMPDLHRAKARDMRYIHIPLKYSR
;
A
#
# COMPACT_ATOMS: atom_id res chain seq x y z
N MET A 1 13.98 -1.84 7.37
CA MET A 1 14.35 -2.42 6.06
C MET A 1 13.38 -3.56 5.78
N PHE A 2 12.17 -3.22 5.31
CA PHE A 2 11.16 -4.21 4.94
C PHE A 2 11.22 -4.37 3.42
N SER A 3 12.09 -5.27 2.97
CA SER A 3 12.12 -5.67 1.56
C SER A 3 11.09 -6.77 1.39
N LEU A 4 10.13 -6.60 0.48
CA LEU A 4 9.38 -7.74 -0.06
C LEU A 4 10.40 -8.58 -0.86
N GLN A 5 11.01 -9.59 -0.23
CA GLN A 5 11.88 -10.51 -0.94
C GLN A 5 11.01 -11.37 -1.86
N VAL A 6 10.96 -10.99 -3.12
CA VAL A 6 10.54 -11.91 -4.18
C VAL A 6 11.73 -12.84 -4.44
N ALA A 7 11.53 -14.12 -4.13
CA ALA A 7 12.40 -15.29 -4.33
C ALA A 7 13.34 -15.68 -3.16
N ASP A 8 12.83 -16.56 -2.28
CA ASP A 8 13.41 -17.88 -1.98
C ASP A 8 12.35 -18.71 -1.22
N ASP A 9 11.82 -19.76 -1.86
CA ASP A 9 10.90 -20.83 -1.38
C ASP A 9 9.63 -20.54 -0.55
N ASP A 10 9.42 -19.32 -0.03
CA ASP A 10 8.20 -18.88 0.67
C ASP A 10 7.55 -17.70 -0.06
N ALA A 11 7.02 -17.94 -1.26
CA ALA A 11 6.34 -16.89 -2.03
C ALA A 11 5.07 -16.42 -1.32
N HIS A 12 4.97 -15.12 -1.02
CA HIS A 12 3.74 -14.54 -0.52
C HIS A 12 2.58 -14.85 -1.47
N SER A 13 1.54 -15.45 -0.93
CA SER A 13 0.35 -15.85 -1.66
C SER A 13 -0.77 -14.84 -1.45
N ALA A 14 -1.72 -14.77 -2.39
CA ALA A 14 -2.92 -13.97 -2.18
C ALA A 14 -3.64 -14.42 -0.89
N GLY A 15 -3.92 -13.47 -0.01
CA GLY A 15 -4.45 -13.68 1.33
C GLY A 15 -3.43 -13.43 2.44
N ASP A 16 -2.13 -13.36 2.13
CA ASP A 16 -1.10 -13.14 3.14
C ASP A 16 -1.14 -11.73 3.71
N LEU A 17 -0.99 -11.63 5.03
CA LEU A 17 -0.76 -10.38 5.75
C LEU A 17 0.72 -10.03 5.67
N ILE A 18 1.06 -9.01 4.90
CA ILE A 18 2.45 -8.58 4.65
C ILE A 18 2.91 -7.56 5.69
N ILE A 19 2.01 -6.67 6.15
CA ILE A 19 2.33 -5.66 7.19
C ILE A 19 1.18 -5.55 8.18
N ASP A 20 1.50 -5.69 9.45
CA ASP A 20 0.62 -5.36 10.57
C ASP A 20 1.41 -4.66 11.67
N SER A 21 1.79 -3.41 11.42
CA SER A 21 2.56 -2.61 12.37
C SER A 21 2.25 -1.12 12.26
N VAL A 22 1.81 -0.54 13.38
CA VAL A 22 1.59 0.91 13.51
C VAL A 22 2.86 1.73 13.24
N GLU A 23 4.02 1.15 13.57
CA GLU A 23 5.33 1.80 13.37
C GLU A 23 5.66 1.96 11.88
N ALA A 24 5.12 1.09 11.02
CA ALA A 24 5.28 1.19 9.57
C ALA A 24 4.42 2.32 8.96
N GLY A 25 3.59 3.01 9.75
CA GLY A 25 2.71 4.07 9.27
C GLY A 25 1.60 3.59 8.32
N ILE A 26 1.47 2.28 8.11
CA ILE A 26 0.40 1.62 7.38
C ILE A 26 0.09 0.28 8.05
N ASP A 27 -1.20 -0.03 8.17
CA ASP A 27 -1.70 -1.18 8.92
C ASP A 27 -2.48 -2.12 8.00
N ASN A 28 -2.57 -3.40 8.39
CA ASN A 28 -3.40 -4.42 7.73
C ASN A 28 -3.15 -4.56 6.21
N VAL A 29 -1.88 -4.56 5.79
CA VAL A 29 -1.54 -4.70 4.37
C VAL A 29 -1.60 -6.16 3.97
N ILE A 30 -2.62 -6.52 3.20
CA ILE A 30 -2.89 -7.87 2.72
C ILE A 30 -2.58 -7.95 1.23
N LEU A 31 -1.93 -9.03 0.79
CA LEU A 31 -1.74 -9.35 -0.62
C LEU A 31 -3.05 -9.83 -1.24
N PHE A 32 -3.56 -9.14 -2.24
CA PHE A 32 -4.76 -9.54 -2.98
C PHE A 32 -4.42 -10.30 -4.26
N TYR A 33 -3.34 -9.93 -4.93
CA TYR A 33 -2.93 -10.51 -6.20
C TYR A 33 -1.43 -10.37 -6.37
N THR A 34 -0.79 -11.37 -6.97
CA THR A 34 0.58 -11.27 -7.46
C THR A 34 0.78 -12.18 -8.67
N ASP A 35 1.61 -11.72 -9.60
CA ASP A 35 2.25 -12.51 -10.65
C ASP A 35 3.75 -12.19 -10.68
N ASP A 36 4.47 -12.63 -11.72
CA ASP A 36 5.91 -12.42 -11.88
C ASP A 36 6.33 -10.94 -11.98
N THR A 37 5.39 -10.04 -12.26
CA THR A 37 5.65 -8.64 -12.66
C THR A 37 4.80 -7.61 -11.91
N HIS A 38 3.67 -8.01 -11.33
CA HIS A 38 2.73 -7.12 -10.68
C HIS A 38 2.21 -7.74 -9.38
N PHE A 39 1.80 -6.86 -8.48
CA PHE A 39 1.07 -7.25 -7.29
C PHE A 39 0.08 -6.15 -6.89
N VAL A 40 -0.96 -6.55 -6.16
CA VAL A 40 -1.98 -5.65 -5.61
C VAL A 40 -2.13 -5.97 -4.14
N VAL A 41 -2.03 -4.94 -3.31
CA VAL A 41 -2.29 -5.02 -1.87
C VAL A 41 -3.47 -4.13 -1.51
N SER A 42 -4.13 -4.45 -0.40
CA SER A 42 -5.08 -3.55 0.26
C SER A 42 -4.63 -3.34 1.70
N GLY A 43 -4.80 -2.13 2.21
CA GLY A 43 -4.43 -1.79 3.58
C GLY A 43 -5.06 -0.47 4.02
N SER A 44 -4.64 0.02 5.18
CA SER A 44 -5.10 1.30 5.71
C SER A 44 -4.52 2.51 4.94
N MET A 45 -5.03 3.71 5.24
CA MET A 45 -4.46 4.95 4.71
C MET A 45 -3.04 5.16 5.25
N PRO A 46 -2.03 5.45 4.40
CA PRO A 46 -0.68 5.74 4.86
C PRO A 46 -0.65 7.00 5.73
N ARG A 47 0.05 6.93 6.86
CA ARG A 47 0.17 8.01 7.86
C ARG A 47 1.58 8.58 7.88
N TYR A 48 1.64 9.91 7.94
CA TYR A 48 2.90 10.66 8.02
C TYR A 48 3.86 10.29 6.88
N ASP A 49 5.13 10.67 6.97
CA ASP A 49 6.12 10.29 5.96
C ASP A 49 6.43 8.79 5.99
N THR A 50 6.47 8.19 7.18
CA THR A 50 6.76 6.77 7.37
C THR A 50 5.85 5.85 6.55
N GLY A 51 4.54 6.10 6.52
CA GLY A 51 3.62 5.26 5.75
C GLY A 51 3.89 5.31 4.24
N PHE A 52 4.26 6.48 3.70
CA PHE A 52 4.63 6.59 2.29
C PHE A 52 6.02 6.01 2.01
N ASP A 53 6.97 6.14 2.93
CA ASP A 53 8.29 5.49 2.82
C ASP A 53 8.16 3.98 2.80
N THR A 54 7.38 3.41 3.71
CA THR A 54 7.08 1.97 3.72
C THR A 54 6.47 1.52 2.41
N LEU A 55 5.42 2.20 1.90
CA LEU A 55 4.83 1.84 0.62
C LEU A 55 5.84 1.91 -0.55
N LYS A 56 6.73 2.91 -0.54
CA LYS A 56 7.78 3.04 -1.55
C LYS A 56 8.80 1.91 -1.47
N GLU A 57 9.23 1.54 -0.26
CA GLU A 57 10.14 0.40 0.00
C GLU A 57 9.53 -0.93 -0.46
N LEU A 58 8.21 -1.08 -0.32
CA LEU A 58 7.48 -2.24 -0.85
C LEU A 58 7.37 -2.25 -2.39
N GLY A 59 7.77 -1.17 -3.08
CA GLY A 59 7.67 -1.06 -4.54
C GLY A 59 6.31 -0.54 -5.05
N ILE A 60 5.45 -0.03 -4.18
CA ILE A 60 4.17 0.55 -4.60
C ILE A 60 4.41 1.86 -5.36
N THR A 61 3.79 1.96 -6.53
CA THR A 61 3.88 3.15 -7.40
C THR A 61 2.57 3.93 -7.47
N THR A 62 1.45 3.32 -7.10
CA THR A 62 0.11 3.89 -7.23
C THR A 62 -0.72 3.55 -5.99
N ILE A 63 -1.30 4.57 -5.37
CA ILE A 63 -2.26 4.46 -4.27
C ILE A 63 -3.63 4.78 -4.85
N ILE A 64 -4.61 3.91 -4.61
CA ILE A 64 -6.02 4.14 -4.93
C ILE A 64 -6.77 4.22 -3.60
N SER A 65 -7.29 5.39 -3.25
CA SER A 65 -8.11 5.58 -2.05
C SER A 65 -9.57 5.73 -2.42
N THR A 66 -10.42 4.93 -1.76
CA THR A 66 -11.89 5.05 -1.82
C THR A 66 -12.48 5.76 -0.61
N ASP A 67 -11.64 6.19 0.34
CA ASP A 67 -12.07 6.87 1.56
C ASP A 67 -12.61 8.29 1.26
N ALA A 68 -13.44 8.81 2.16
CA ALA A 68 -13.87 10.20 2.12
C ALA A 68 -12.78 11.19 2.59
N ALA A 69 -11.72 10.71 3.23
CA ALA A 69 -10.57 11.50 3.64
C ALA A 69 -9.84 12.10 2.44
N MET A 70 -9.40 13.35 2.59
CA MET A 70 -8.60 14.03 1.57
C MET A 70 -7.22 13.37 1.45
N PRO A 71 -6.76 13.04 0.24
CA PRO A 71 -5.45 12.43 0.03
C PRO A 71 -4.31 13.40 0.28
N ASP A 72 -3.21 12.92 0.85
CA ASP A 72 -1.95 13.68 0.99
C ASP A 72 -1.12 13.58 -0.29
N LEU A 73 -1.46 14.44 -1.27
CA LEU A 73 -0.80 14.46 -2.58
C LEU A 73 0.66 14.94 -2.51
N HIS A 74 1.00 15.74 -1.50
CA HIS A 74 2.36 16.26 -1.34
C HIS A 74 3.34 15.14 -1.00
N ARG A 75 3.01 14.32 0.02
CA ARG A 75 3.86 13.19 0.43
C ARG A 75 3.95 12.10 -0.64
N ALA A 76 2.88 11.85 -1.37
CA ALA A 76 2.88 10.92 -2.51
C ALA A 76 3.81 11.39 -3.63
N LYS A 77 3.69 12.67 -4.02
CA LYS A 77 4.50 13.25 -5.09
C LYS A 77 5.99 13.29 -4.71
N ALA A 78 6.33 13.52 -3.44
CA ALA A 78 7.71 13.51 -2.97
C ALA A 78 8.43 12.16 -3.18
N ARG A 79 7.69 11.06 -3.40
CA ARG A 79 8.20 9.69 -3.62
C ARG A 79 7.90 9.15 -5.02
N ASP A 80 7.51 10.03 -5.93
CA ASP A 80 7.08 9.71 -7.30
C ASP A 80 5.93 8.69 -7.35
N MET A 81 5.03 8.74 -6.36
CA MET A 81 3.84 7.89 -6.32
C MET A 81 2.64 8.60 -6.92
N ARG A 82 1.86 7.87 -7.72
CA ARG A 82 0.53 8.32 -8.17
C ARG A 82 -0.48 8.14 -7.05
N TYR A 83 -1.31 9.13 -6.79
CA TYR A 83 -2.41 9.02 -5.83
C TYR A 83 -3.73 9.31 -6.55
N ILE A 84 -4.57 8.29 -6.64
CA ILE A 84 -5.90 8.37 -7.26
C ILE A 84 -6.94 8.35 -6.13
N HIS A 85 -7.74 9.39 -6.04
CA HIS A 85 -8.81 9.50 -5.04
C HIS A 85 -10.17 9.34 -5.73
N ILE A 86 -10.86 8.25 -5.40
CA ILE A 86 -12.19 7.92 -5.92
C ILE A 86 -13.12 7.84 -4.71
N PRO A 87 -13.61 8.99 -4.18
CA PRO A 87 -14.44 8.97 -2.99
C PRO A 87 -15.74 8.24 -3.28
N LEU A 88 -15.92 7.06 -2.68
CA LEU A 88 -17.12 6.25 -2.85
C LEU A 88 -18.11 6.55 -1.74
N LYS A 89 -19.39 6.66 -2.09
CA LYS A 89 -20.49 6.65 -1.14
C LYS A 89 -21.28 5.37 -1.33
N TYR A 90 -21.56 4.66 -0.24
CA TYR A 90 -22.56 3.60 -0.25
C TYR A 90 -23.95 4.25 -0.32
N SER A 91 -24.64 4.12 -1.45
CA SER A 91 -26.07 4.44 -1.54
C SER A 91 -26.90 3.29 -0.97
N ARG A 92 -27.92 3.63 -0.18
CA ARG A 92 -29.02 2.72 0.14
C ARG A 92 -30.20 3.00 -0.78
#